data_AF-T1BQY8-F1
#
_entry.id   AF-T1BQY8-F1
#
_cell.length_a   1.000
_cell.length_b   1.000
_cell.length_c   1.000
_cell.angle_alpha   90.00
_cell.angle_beta   90.00
_cell.angle_gamma   90.00
#
_symmetry.space_group_name_H-M   'P 1'
#
loop_
_entity.id
_entity.type
_entity.pdbx_description
1 polymer ?
#
loop_
_entity_poly.entity_id
_entity_poly.type
_entity_poly.pdbx_seq_one_letter_code
_entity_poly.pdbx_strand_id
1 'polypeptide(L)'
;RQRLSLMEMVHRPELCAQVTCMPVDLLGVDAAVLFADIMLPLEGMGIPFAIREGVGPVVGDPIRSPAQVRRIRVLAAEEATPYLFSAIRLARAQLGERAALIGFAASPFTLACYLVEGSGSRDYPHVRALMHDQPALWHQLMTTLTEILARYLLAQAGAGVQLVQVFDSWVGVLDAVSFQHQVA
;
A
#
# COMPACT_ATOMS: atom_id res chain seq x y z
N ARG A 1 6.37 21.37 -19.64
CA ARG A 1 6.24 19.94 -19.28
C ARG A 1 4.98 19.79 -18.45
N GLN A 2 4.04 18.95 -18.85
CA GLN A 2 2.80 18.70 -18.09
C GLN A 2 3.18 17.92 -16.82
N ARG A 3 2.79 18.40 -15.63
CA ARG A 3 2.98 17.68 -14.37
C ARG A 3 1.83 16.69 -14.22
N LEU A 4 2.11 15.41 -14.42
CA LEU A 4 1.19 14.33 -14.06
C LEU A 4 1.24 14.12 -12.54
N SER A 5 0.10 13.85 -11.92
CA SER A 5 0.00 13.38 -10.54
C SER A 5 0.53 11.96 -10.42
N LEU A 6 0.88 11.54 -9.20
CA LEU A 6 1.34 10.18 -8.92
C LEU A 6 0.32 9.13 -9.41
N MET A 7 -0.96 9.33 -9.12
CA MET A 7 -2.01 8.39 -9.54
C MET A 7 -2.11 8.32 -11.06
N GLU A 8 -2.06 9.44 -11.78
CA GLU A 8 -2.08 9.43 -13.26
C GLU A 8 -0.89 8.69 -13.86
N MET A 9 0.28 8.74 -13.22
CA MET A 9 1.47 8.02 -13.66
C MET A 9 1.35 6.51 -13.40
N VAL A 10 0.88 6.14 -12.21
CA VAL A 10 0.67 4.74 -11.81
C VAL A 10 -0.35 4.05 -12.72
N HIS A 11 -1.41 4.76 -13.14
CA HIS A 11 -2.42 4.24 -14.07
C HIS A 11 -1.94 4.07 -15.52
N ARG A 12 -0.68 4.41 -15.84
CA ARG A 12 -0.07 4.25 -17.16
C ARG A 12 1.06 3.23 -17.07
N PRO A 13 0.82 1.94 -17.37
CA PRO A 13 1.78 0.87 -17.13
C PRO A 13 3.17 1.12 -17.73
N GLU A 14 3.24 1.67 -18.95
CA GLU A 14 4.48 1.96 -19.65
C GLU A 14 5.28 3.06 -18.94
N LEU A 15 4.59 4.10 -18.45
CA LEU A 15 5.22 5.19 -17.72
C LEU A 15 5.67 4.74 -16.33
N CYS A 16 4.85 3.95 -15.63
CA CYS A 16 5.22 3.35 -14.35
C CYS A 16 6.47 2.46 -14.49
N ALA A 17 6.51 1.60 -15.51
CA ALA A 17 7.68 0.76 -15.79
C ALA A 17 8.92 1.59 -16.14
N GLN A 18 8.77 2.62 -16.98
CA GLN A 18 9.86 3.52 -17.33
C GLN A 18 10.46 4.20 -16.09
N VAL A 19 9.62 4.76 -15.23
CA VAL A 19 10.06 5.44 -14.00
C VAL A 19 10.70 4.46 -13.03
N THR A 20 10.16 3.25 -12.94
CA THR A 20 10.73 2.15 -12.12
C THR A 20 12.15 1.79 -12.58
N CYS A 21 12.40 1.69 -13.88
CA CYS A 21 13.71 1.28 -14.43
C CYS A 21 14.75 2.42 -14.46
N MET A 22 14.29 3.66 -14.46
CA MET A 22 15.15 4.83 -14.64
C MET A 22 16.35 4.91 -13.68
N PRO A 23 16.25 4.61 -12.36
CA PRO A 23 17.40 4.61 -11.48
C PRO A 23 18.46 3.55 -11.84
N VAL A 24 18.02 2.38 -12.32
CA VAL A 24 18.96 1.33 -12.79
C VAL A 24 19.71 1.82 -14.02
N ASP A 25 19.02 2.42 -14.98
CA ASP A 25 19.64 2.90 -16.22
C ASP A 25 20.56 4.11 -16.00
N LEU A 26 20.24 4.98 -15.03
CA LEU A 26 21.03 6.19 -14.75
C LEU A 26 22.17 5.98 -13.76
N LEU A 27 21.97 5.13 -12.76
CA LEU A 27 22.88 5.00 -11.61
C LEU A 27 23.55 3.62 -11.51
N GLY A 28 23.09 2.63 -12.28
CA GLY A 28 23.65 1.28 -12.26
C GLY A 28 23.40 0.51 -10.96
N VAL A 29 22.28 0.78 -10.28
CA VAL A 29 21.90 0.06 -9.04
C VAL A 29 21.41 -1.36 -9.34
N ASP A 30 21.61 -2.28 -8.38
CA ASP A 30 21.31 -3.72 -8.55
C ASP A 30 19.82 -4.07 -8.43
N ALA A 31 18.97 -3.12 -8.03
CA ALA A 31 17.54 -3.34 -7.88
C ALA A 31 16.72 -2.07 -8.16
N ALA A 32 15.56 -2.27 -8.76
CA ALA A 32 14.54 -1.24 -8.95
C ALA A 32 13.37 -1.47 -7.98
N VAL A 33 12.93 -0.42 -7.30
CA VAL A 33 11.67 -0.45 -6.53
C VAL A 33 10.54 0.02 -7.44
N LEU A 34 9.45 -0.75 -7.48
CA LEU A 34 8.26 -0.45 -8.25
C LEU A 34 7.78 0.98 -7.97
N PHE A 35 7.45 1.75 -9.01
CA PHE A 35 6.87 3.07 -8.85
C PHE A 35 5.36 2.95 -8.52
N ALA A 36 5.02 3.02 -7.24
CA ALA A 36 3.65 2.84 -6.74
C ALA A 36 3.42 3.65 -5.45
N ASP A 37 2.20 3.61 -4.90
CA ASP A 37 1.86 4.14 -3.57
C ASP A 37 1.40 3.03 -2.62
N ILE A 38 1.62 3.21 -1.32
CA ILE A 38 1.24 2.23 -0.30
C ILE A 38 -0.29 2.02 -0.19
N MET A 39 -1.11 2.98 -0.64
CA MET A 39 -2.57 2.90 -0.59
C MET A 39 -3.19 2.14 -1.76
N LEU A 40 -2.44 1.86 -2.83
CA LEU A 40 -2.94 1.16 -4.02
C LEU A 40 -3.65 -0.18 -3.74
N PRO A 41 -3.24 -1.02 -2.76
CA PRO A 41 -3.96 -2.26 -2.44
C PRO A 41 -5.43 -2.05 -2.06
N LEU A 42 -5.80 -0.83 -1.65
CA LEU A 42 -7.16 -0.47 -1.25
C LEU A 42 -7.99 0.10 -2.40
N GLU A 43 -7.39 0.35 -3.56
CA GLU A 43 -8.13 0.77 -4.74
C GLU A 43 -9.12 -0.32 -5.16
N GLY A 44 -10.34 0.07 -5.51
CA GLY A 44 -11.40 -0.89 -5.80
C GLY A 44 -11.95 -1.65 -4.59
N MET A 45 -11.41 -1.48 -3.37
CA MET A 45 -11.90 -2.17 -2.16
C MET A 45 -13.07 -1.46 -1.48
N GLY A 46 -13.62 -0.40 -2.08
CA GLY A 46 -14.74 0.38 -1.52
C GLY A 46 -14.33 1.43 -0.50
N ILE A 47 -13.04 1.78 -0.45
CA ILE A 47 -12.49 2.81 0.43
C ILE A 47 -12.19 4.06 -0.42
N PRO A 48 -12.89 5.19 -0.23
CA PRO A 48 -12.60 6.41 -0.95
C PRO A 48 -11.34 7.06 -0.35
N PHE A 49 -10.29 7.22 -1.16
CA PHE A 49 -9.10 7.98 -0.78
C PHE A 49 -8.58 8.81 -1.95
N ALA A 50 -7.76 9.82 -1.63
CA ALA A 50 -7.03 10.62 -2.60
C ALA A 50 -5.62 10.89 -2.09
N ILE A 51 -4.65 10.96 -3.01
CA ILE A 51 -3.29 11.40 -2.68
C ILE A 51 -3.21 12.89 -2.96
N ARG A 52 -2.98 13.69 -1.91
CA ARG A 52 -2.87 15.15 -2.02
C ARG A 52 -1.41 15.59 -1.94
N GLU A 53 -1.00 16.46 -2.85
CA GLU A 53 0.37 17.00 -2.87
C GLU A 53 0.68 17.73 -1.55
N GLY A 54 1.84 17.42 -0.95
CA GLY A 54 2.26 17.98 0.34
C GLY A 54 1.56 17.44 1.59
N VAL A 55 0.53 16.60 1.43
CA VAL A 55 -0.23 16.01 2.56
C VAL A 55 -0.12 14.48 2.58
N GLY A 56 -0.11 13.84 1.42
CA GLY A 56 -0.14 12.39 1.29
C GLY A 56 -1.58 11.82 1.20
N PRO A 57 -1.79 10.56 1.59
CA PRO A 57 -3.10 9.93 1.57
C PRO A 57 -4.13 10.63 2.46
N VAL A 58 -5.32 10.86 1.91
CA VAL A 58 -6.50 11.36 2.63
C VAL A 58 -7.68 10.45 2.35
N VAL A 59 -8.24 9.86 3.39
CA VAL A 59 -9.39 8.96 3.36
C VAL A 59 -10.66 9.77 3.56
N GLY A 60 -11.62 9.63 2.65
CA GLY A 60 -12.86 10.42 2.63
C GLY A 60 -13.89 9.99 3.68
N ASP A 61 -13.89 8.71 4.06
CA ASP A 61 -14.79 8.13 5.07
C ASP A 61 -13.98 7.30 6.10
N PRO A 62 -13.39 7.94 7.13
CA PRO A 62 -12.59 7.23 8.12
C PRO A 62 -13.38 6.20 8.92
N ILE A 63 -12.73 5.09 9.28
CA ILE A 63 -13.35 3.97 10.00
C ILE A 63 -13.71 4.38 11.43
N ARG A 64 -14.99 4.39 11.74
CA ARG A 64 -15.56 4.68 13.06
C ARG A 64 -16.50 3.57 13.57
N SER A 65 -16.82 2.58 12.73
CA SER A 65 -17.80 1.55 13.03
C SER A 65 -17.51 0.19 12.37
N PRO A 66 -18.03 -0.93 12.94
CA PRO A 66 -17.93 -2.25 12.30
C PRO A 66 -18.60 -2.35 10.93
N ALA A 67 -19.62 -1.53 10.68
CA ALA A 67 -20.32 -1.52 9.40
C ALA A 67 -19.42 -1.03 8.26
N GLN A 68 -18.52 -0.08 8.51
CA GLN A 68 -17.59 0.41 7.51
C GLN A 68 -16.54 -0.65 7.16
N VAL A 69 -16.00 -1.38 8.16
CA VAL A 69 -15.06 -2.47 7.91
C VAL A 69 -15.71 -3.58 7.08
N ARG A 70 -16.97 -3.94 7.36
CA ARG A 70 -17.71 -4.95 6.58
C ARG A 70 -17.99 -4.54 5.13
N ARG A 71 -17.90 -3.25 4.78
CA ARG A 71 -18.06 -2.77 3.40
C ARG A 71 -16.77 -2.86 2.59
N ILE A 72 -15.63 -3.07 3.25
CA ILE A 72 -14.35 -3.27 2.56
C ILE A 72 -14.45 -4.58 1.78
N ARG A 73 -14.29 -4.48 0.46
CA ARG A 73 -14.27 -5.64 -0.42
C ARG A 73 -12.88 -6.26 -0.38
N VAL A 74 -12.82 -7.59 -0.51
CA VAL A 74 -11.55 -8.32 -0.64
C VAL A 74 -11.54 -8.96 -2.03
N LEU A 75 -11.09 -8.18 -3.01
CA LEU A 75 -11.01 -8.61 -4.41
C LEU A 75 -9.67 -9.30 -4.71
N ALA A 76 -9.59 -9.94 -5.88
CA ALA A 76 -8.31 -10.30 -6.46
C ALA A 76 -7.52 -9.03 -6.76
N ALA A 77 -6.21 -9.04 -6.49
CA ALA A 77 -5.39 -7.85 -6.65
C ALA A 77 -5.33 -7.40 -8.12
N GLU A 78 -5.23 -8.36 -9.03
CA GLU A 78 -5.22 -8.17 -10.48
C GLU A 78 -6.55 -7.64 -11.03
N GLU A 79 -7.67 -7.91 -10.36
CA GLU A 79 -8.97 -7.32 -10.70
C GLU A 79 -9.05 -5.86 -10.25
N ALA A 80 -8.55 -5.57 -9.05
CA ALA A 80 -8.61 -4.25 -8.44
C ALA A 80 -7.62 -3.25 -9.08
N THR A 81 -6.41 -3.70 -9.43
CA THR A 81 -5.32 -2.85 -9.92
C THR A 81 -4.62 -3.46 -11.16
N PRO A 82 -5.35 -3.77 -12.25
CA PRO A 82 -4.80 -4.49 -13.40
C PRO A 82 -3.61 -3.78 -14.05
N TYR A 83 -3.62 -2.44 -14.04
CA TYR A 83 -2.57 -1.61 -14.61
C TYR A 83 -1.21 -1.83 -13.90
N LEU A 84 -1.21 -2.11 -12.59
CA LEU A 84 0.01 -2.31 -11.82
C LEU A 84 0.72 -3.60 -12.25
N PHE A 85 -0.03 -4.68 -12.45
CA PHE A 85 0.54 -5.96 -12.88
C PHE A 85 1.04 -5.90 -14.32
N SER A 86 0.41 -5.09 -15.17
CA SER A 86 0.97 -4.75 -16.49
C SER A 86 2.30 -4.01 -16.35
N ALA A 87 2.40 -3.03 -15.44
CA ALA A 87 3.64 -2.30 -15.20
C ALA A 87 4.76 -3.20 -14.67
N ILE A 88 4.44 -4.13 -13.76
CA ILE A 88 5.40 -5.10 -13.21
C ILE A 88 5.98 -5.97 -14.33
N ARG A 89 5.14 -6.51 -15.22
CA ARG A 89 5.61 -7.35 -16.34
C ARG A 89 6.49 -6.56 -17.30
N LEU A 90 6.10 -5.32 -17.61
CA LEU A 90 6.90 -4.42 -18.46
C LEU A 90 8.26 -4.09 -17.82
N ALA A 91 8.27 -3.71 -16.54
CA ALA A 91 9.49 -3.41 -15.80
C ALA A 91 10.41 -4.63 -15.71
N ARG A 92 9.87 -5.81 -15.39
CA ARG A 92 10.65 -7.05 -15.34
C ARG A 92 11.29 -7.38 -16.69
N ALA A 93 10.54 -7.23 -17.78
CA ALA A 93 11.07 -7.42 -19.13
C ALA A 93 12.16 -6.42 -19.49
N GLN A 94 12.00 -5.14 -19.12
CA GLN A 94 12.99 -4.09 -19.36
C GLN A 94 14.28 -4.29 -18.54
N LEU A 95 14.15 -4.69 -17.27
CA LEU A 95 15.29 -4.93 -16.38
C LEU A 95 16.09 -6.19 -16.77
N GLY A 96 15.43 -7.24 -17.28
CA GLY A 96 16.12 -8.45 -17.76
C GLY A 96 16.88 -9.17 -16.67
N GLU A 97 18.20 -9.34 -16.79
CA GLU A 97 19.06 -9.87 -15.71
C GLU A 97 19.85 -8.77 -15.00
N ARG A 98 19.72 -7.51 -15.42
CA ARG A 98 20.57 -6.41 -14.98
C ARG A 98 20.31 -5.97 -13.55
N ALA A 99 19.08 -6.13 -13.07
CA ALA A 99 18.67 -5.73 -11.74
C ALA A 99 17.41 -6.49 -11.27
N ALA A 100 17.29 -6.66 -9.95
CA ALA A 100 16.11 -7.22 -9.32
C ALA A 100 14.93 -6.23 -9.37
N LEU A 101 13.69 -6.74 -9.41
CA LEU A 101 12.50 -5.91 -9.24
C LEU A 101 11.93 -6.13 -7.84
N ILE A 102 11.86 -5.05 -7.06
CA ILE A 102 11.32 -5.01 -5.70
C ILE A 102 9.89 -4.46 -5.78
N GLY A 103 8.95 -5.30 -5.37
CA GLY A 103 7.57 -4.91 -5.09
C GLY A 103 7.40 -4.54 -3.63
N PHE A 104 6.29 -3.90 -3.29
CA PHE A 104 6.05 -3.52 -1.90
C PHE A 104 4.58 -3.31 -1.58
N ALA A 105 4.29 -3.22 -0.29
CA ALA A 105 3.05 -2.73 0.27
C ALA A 105 3.31 -2.08 1.64
N ALA A 106 2.35 -1.32 2.17
CA ALA A 106 2.36 -0.98 3.59
C ALA A 106 2.05 -2.21 4.46
N SER A 107 2.38 -2.14 5.74
CA SER A 107 1.86 -3.08 6.74
C SER A 107 0.35 -2.88 6.94
N PRO A 108 -0.36 -3.90 7.47
CA PRO A 108 -1.75 -3.73 7.90
C PRO A 108 -1.91 -2.58 8.89
N PHE A 109 -0.98 -2.43 9.84
CA PHE A 109 -1.01 -1.37 10.85
C PHE A 109 -0.90 0.03 10.21
N THR A 110 0.05 0.20 9.30
CA THR A 110 0.27 1.47 8.61
C THR A 110 -0.94 1.86 7.77
N LEU A 111 -1.60 0.92 7.09
CA LEU A 111 -2.86 1.21 6.40
C LEU A 111 -4.00 1.52 7.36
N ALA A 112 -4.14 0.76 8.45
CA ALA A 112 -5.15 1.02 9.47
C ALA A 112 -4.99 2.42 10.08
N CYS A 113 -3.76 2.89 10.26
CA CYS A 113 -3.47 4.26 10.68
C CYS A 113 -4.13 5.30 9.76
N TYR A 114 -3.97 5.20 8.45
CA TYR A 114 -4.65 6.11 7.52
C TYR A 114 -6.17 5.94 7.50
N LEU A 115 -6.65 4.70 7.52
CA LEU A 115 -8.08 4.39 7.44
C LEU A 115 -8.87 4.87 8.65
N VAL A 116 -8.26 4.81 9.84
CA VAL A 116 -8.88 5.29 11.07
C VAL A 116 -8.62 6.78 11.23
N GLU A 117 -7.42 7.29 11.00
CA GLU A 117 -7.15 8.70 11.29
C GLU A 117 -7.71 9.64 10.20
N GLY A 118 -7.86 9.14 8.97
CA GLY A 118 -8.31 9.91 7.81
C GLY A 118 -7.18 10.55 7.01
N SER A 119 -6.01 10.72 7.61
CA SER A 119 -4.78 11.19 6.95
C SER A 119 -3.57 10.91 7.85
N GLY A 120 -2.37 11.35 7.46
CA GLY A 120 -1.21 11.30 8.35
C GLY A 120 -1.44 12.09 9.65
N SER A 121 -0.99 11.56 10.78
CA SER A 121 -1.09 12.20 12.09
C SER A 121 0.19 11.96 12.89
N ARG A 122 0.49 12.86 13.82
CA ARG A 122 1.68 12.76 14.65
C ARG A 122 1.61 11.55 15.59
N ASP A 123 0.46 11.37 16.24
CA ASP A 123 0.33 10.45 17.39
C ASP A 123 -0.79 9.42 17.21
N TYR A 124 -1.57 9.51 16.12
CA TYR A 124 -2.67 8.61 15.77
C TYR A 124 -3.68 8.34 16.93
N PRO A 125 -4.26 9.39 17.55
CA PRO A 125 -5.13 9.24 18.71
C PRO A 125 -6.37 8.39 18.45
N HIS A 126 -6.96 8.45 17.25
CA HIS A 126 -8.15 7.66 16.94
C HIS A 126 -7.82 6.17 16.78
N VAL A 127 -6.63 5.86 16.26
CA VAL A 127 -6.13 4.48 16.17
C VAL A 127 -5.95 3.90 17.56
N ARG A 128 -5.29 4.64 18.46
CA ARG A 128 -5.08 4.18 19.85
C ARG A 128 -6.40 3.99 20.61
N ALA A 129 -7.32 4.94 20.46
CA ALA A 129 -8.66 4.83 21.04
C ALA A 129 -9.38 3.60 20.50
N LEU A 130 -9.31 3.33 19.18
CA LEU A 130 -9.95 2.16 18.58
C LEU A 130 -9.36 0.83 19.11
N MET A 131 -8.02 0.75 19.20
CA MET A 131 -7.31 -0.42 19.73
C MET A 131 -7.70 -0.74 21.18
N HIS A 132 -7.90 0.30 22.00
CA HIS A 132 -8.27 0.17 23.41
C HIS A 132 -9.77 -0.06 23.62
N ASP A 133 -10.62 0.78 23.03
CA ASP A 133 -12.05 0.83 23.31
C ASP A 133 -12.83 -0.23 22.52
N GLN A 134 -12.34 -0.61 21.35
CA GLN A 134 -13.01 -1.55 20.45
C GLN A 134 -12.03 -2.58 19.84
N PRO A 135 -11.34 -3.40 20.66
CA PRO A 135 -10.32 -4.33 20.20
C PRO A 135 -10.85 -5.35 19.19
N ALA A 136 -12.12 -5.77 19.29
CA ALA A 136 -12.72 -6.66 18.30
C ALA A 136 -12.83 -6.02 16.91
N LEU A 137 -13.17 -4.72 16.84
CA LEU A 137 -13.23 -3.96 15.59
C LEU A 137 -11.83 -3.75 15.01
N TRP A 138 -10.86 -3.44 15.87
CA TRP A 138 -9.46 -3.34 15.48
C TRP A 138 -8.95 -4.63 14.83
N HIS A 139 -9.12 -5.78 15.50
CA HIS A 139 -8.71 -7.08 14.94
C HIS A 139 -9.44 -7.43 13.65
N GLN A 140 -10.73 -7.07 13.51
CA GLN A 140 -11.47 -7.27 12.27
C GLN A 140 -10.86 -6.45 11.12
N LEU A 141 -10.50 -5.19 11.37
CA LEU A 141 -9.83 -4.33 10.38
C LEU A 141 -8.45 -4.90 10.00
N MET A 142 -7.63 -5.24 11.00
CA MET A 142 -6.28 -5.78 10.79
C MET A 142 -6.30 -7.09 10.00
N THR A 143 -7.23 -8.01 10.32
CA THR A 143 -7.43 -9.26 9.57
C THR A 143 -7.80 -8.98 8.12
N THR A 144 -8.74 -8.05 7.89
CA THR A 144 -9.19 -7.69 6.53
C THR A 144 -8.03 -7.11 5.70
N LEU A 145 -7.25 -6.20 6.29
CA LEU A 145 -6.10 -5.59 5.62
C LEU A 145 -5.00 -6.61 5.35
N THR A 146 -4.74 -7.51 6.29
CA THR A 146 -3.77 -8.59 6.12
C THR A 146 -4.12 -9.47 4.93
N GLU A 147 -5.39 -9.86 4.78
CA GLU A 147 -5.85 -10.66 3.64
C GLU A 147 -5.67 -9.92 2.31
N ILE A 148 -6.04 -8.64 2.24
CA ILE A 148 -5.86 -7.81 1.03
C ILE A 148 -4.37 -7.73 0.66
N LEU A 149 -3.52 -7.41 1.64
CA LEU A 149 -2.09 -7.23 1.43
C LEU A 149 -1.38 -8.53 1.05
N ALA A 150 -1.76 -9.66 1.67
CA ALA A 150 -1.22 -10.96 1.33
C ALA A 150 -1.51 -11.33 -0.13
N ARG A 151 -2.78 -11.18 -0.57
CA ARG A 151 -3.16 -11.40 -1.98
C ARG A 151 -2.40 -10.47 -2.92
N TYR A 152 -2.29 -9.20 -2.56
CA TYR A 152 -1.59 -8.19 -3.37
C TYR A 152 -0.09 -8.51 -3.54
N LEU A 153 0.61 -8.86 -2.47
CA LEU A 153 2.04 -9.20 -2.52
C LEU A 153 2.29 -10.53 -3.26
N LEU A 154 1.43 -11.55 -3.07
CA LEU A 154 1.52 -12.81 -3.81
C LEU A 154 1.28 -12.60 -5.31
N ALA A 155 0.30 -11.78 -5.68
CA ALA A 155 0.04 -11.42 -7.07
C ALA A 155 1.22 -10.66 -7.69
N GLN A 156 1.86 -9.75 -6.94
CA GLN A 156 3.06 -9.05 -7.41
C GLN A 156 4.20 -10.05 -7.71
N ALA A 157 4.44 -11.00 -6.80
CA ALA A 157 5.42 -12.06 -7.01
C ALA A 157 5.08 -12.88 -8.27
N GLY A 158 3.82 -13.29 -8.43
CA GLY A 158 3.34 -14.00 -9.62
C GLY A 158 3.48 -13.21 -10.93
N ALA A 159 3.47 -11.88 -10.88
CA ALA A 159 3.66 -11.02 -12.04
C ALA A 159 5.14 -10.76 -12.40
N GLY A 160 6.09 -11.13 -11.54
CA GLY A 160 7.53 -11.02 -11.81
C GLY A 160 8.35 -10.19 -10.82
N VAL A 161 7.75 -9.75 -9.70
CA VAL A 161 8.52 -9.21 -8.57
C VAL A 161 9.38 -10.30 -7.94
N GLN A 162 10.63 -9.98 -7.62
CA GLN A 162 11.61 -10.94 -7.07
C GLN A 162 11.84 -10.75 -5.56
N LEU A 163 11.60 -9.55 -5.04
CA LEU A 163 11.65 -9.27 -3.61
C LEU A 163 10.44 -8.42 -3.22
N VAL A 164 9.88 -8.67 -2.04
CA VAL A 164 8.81 -7.84 -1.49
C VAL A 164 9.28 -7.12 -0.23
N GLN A 165 8.96 -5.83 -0.14
CA GLN A 165 9.19 -5.03 1.07
C GLN A 165 7.84 -4.64 1.70
N VAL A 166 7.71 -4.82 3.01
CA VAL A 166 6.56 -4.35 3.78
C VAL A 166 6.98 -3.12 4.56
N PHE A 167 6.31 -1.99 4.31
CA PHE A 167 6.57 -0.72 4.98
C PHE A 167 5.66 -0.56 6.20
N ASP A 168 6.21 -0.76 7.40
CA ASP A 168 5.51 -0.43 8.64
C ASP A 168 5.93 0.94 9.18
N SER A 169 5.61 1.97 8.40
CA SER A 169 6.06 3.35 8.63
C SER A 169 5.65 3.94 9.97
N TRP A 170 4.53 3.47 10.54
CA TRP A 170 3.95 4.07 11.75
C TRP A 170 4.13 3.25 13.01
N VAL A 171 4.72 2.05 12.94
CA VAL A 171 4.85 1.16 14.12
C VAL A 171 5.53 1.81 15.32
N GLY A 172 6.43 2.76 15.07
CA GLY A 172 7.17 3.49 16.10
C GLY A 172 6.30 4.35 17.03
N VAL A 173 5.01 4.53 16.72
CA VAL A 173 4.08 5.19 17.65
C VAL A 173 3.67 4.27 18.80
N LEU A 174 3.80 2.95 18.66
CA LEU A 174 3.44 1.99 19.70
C LEU A 174 4.62 1.70 20.64
N ASP A 175 4.30 1.46 21.92
CA ASP A 175 5.24 0.79 22.81
C ASP A 175 5.33 -0.71 22.48
N ALA A 176 6.34 -1.39 23.04
CA ALA A 176 6.61 -2.80 22.75
C ALA A 176 5.45 -3.74 23.12
N VAL A 177 4.70 -3.45 24.19
CA VAL A 177 3.58 -4.29 24.63
C VAL A 177 2.39 -4.12 23.68
N SER A 178 2.09 -2.87 23.34
CA SER A 178 1.05 -2.55 22.36
C SER A 178 1.36 -3.18 20.99
N PHE A 179 2.61 -3.12 20.53
CA PHE A 179 3.03 -3.77 19.28
C PHE A 179 2.79 -5.30 19.31
N GLN A 180 3.24 -5.97 20.38
CA GLN A 180 3.11 -7.42 20.53
C GLN A 180 1.66 -7.91 20.57
N HIS A 181 0.74 -7.13 21.13
CA HIS A 181 -0.65 -7.55 21.27
C HIS A 181 -1.56 -7.13 20.11
N GLN A 182 -1.17 -6.13 19.33
CA GLN A 182 -2.09 -5.45 18.41
C GLN A 182 -1.61 -5.44 16.95
N VAL A 183 -0.33 -5.76 16.70
CA VAL A 183 0.29 -5.69 15.37
C VAL A 183 1.04 -6.97 14.99
N ALA A 184 1.84 -7.51 15.91
CA ALA A 184 2.65 -8.72 15.68
C ALA A 184 1.80 -9.99 15.49
#